data_AF-A0A1H2RBP0-F1
#
_entry.id   AF-A0A1H2RBP0-F1
#
_cell.length_a   1.000
_cell.length_b   1.000
_cell.length_c   1.000
_cell.angle_alpha   90.00
_cell.angle_beta   90.00
_cell.angle_gamma   90.00
#
_symmetry.space_group_name_H-M   'P 1'
#
loop_
_entity.id
_entity.type
_entity.pdbx_description
1 polymer ?
#
loop_
_entity_poly.entity_id
_entity_poly.type
_entity_poly.pdbx_seq_one_letter_code
_entity_poly.pdbx_strand_id
1 'polypeptide(L)'
;MSGILIKLRKKKEIPQSILNKFRNKYQSIKDIEAKNGLNINLSLAISLIEKLRHVIVHKGGKVSNKDNFIKLTLENCGLSNNGKNKQEHIDFINQYFGSGEYENLITLLEIRIREDLPIKIERDVLSILIGYLIGYAFLIIEMTYNQCRSECT
;
A
#
# COMPACT_ATOMS: atom_id res chain seq x y z
N MET A 1 3.62 0.07 32.78
CA MET A 1 3.63 0.13 31.29
C MET A 1 3.99 1.55 30.86
N SER A 2 5.20 1.75 30.36
CA SER A 2 5.83 3.07 30.20
C SER A 2 5.16 3.94 29.12
N GLY A 3 5.00 5.24 29.40
CA GLY A 3 4.34 6.22 28.52
C GLY A 3 4.98 6.40 27.13
N ILE A 4 6.17 5.82 26.90
CA ILE A 4 6.85 5.75 25.60
C ILE A 4 6.04 4.87 24.62
N LEU A 5 5.50 3.74 25.08
CA LEU A 5 4.71 2.84 24.23
C LEU A 5 3.40 3.52 23.77
N ILE A 6 2.79 4.35 24.63
CA ILE A 6 1.57 5.09 24.31
C ILE A 6 1.84 6.18 23.25
N LYS A 7 2.96 6.92 23.37
CA LYS A 7 3.37 7.90 22.35
C LYS A 7 3.70 7.25 21.00
N LEU A 8 4.36 6.09 21.01
CA LEU A 8 4.68 5.33 19.79
C LEU A 8 3.43 4.77 19.10
N ARG A 9 2.45 4.27 19.88
CA ARG A 9 1.14 3.83 19.37
C ARG A 9 0.38 4.97 18.71
N LYS A 10 0.26 6.12 19.40
CA LYS A 10 -0.41 7.31 18.87
C LYS A 10 0.19 7.79 17.55
N LYS A 11 1.51 7.68 17.35
CA LYS A 11 2.20 8.12 16.12
C LYS A 11 2.03 7.15 14.95
N LYS A 12 1.87 5.84 15.23
CA LYS A 12 1.64 4.80 14.20
C LYS A 12 0.26 4.89 13.56
N GLU A 13 -0.76 5.31 14.29
CA GLU A 13 -2.16 5.32 13.80
C GLU A 13 -2.55 6.64 13.09
N ILE A 14 -1.69 7.66 13.11
CA ILE A 14 -1.98 8.97 12.53
C ILE A 14 -2.32 8.90 11.04
N PRO A 15 -1.51 8.25 10.17
CA PRO A 15 -1.80 8.23 8.74
C PRO A 15 -3.15 7.61 8.42
N GLN A 16 -3.48 6.47 9.06
CA GLN A 16 -4.77 5.81 8.83
C GLN A 16 -5.95 6.59 9.41
N SER A 17 -5.77 7.26 10.55
CA SER A 17 -6.83 8.14 11.08
C SER A 17 -7.15 9.29 10.12
N ILE A 18 -6.15 9.82 9.41
CA ILE A 18 -6.34 10.88 8.41
C ILE A 18 -7.09 10.32 7.21
N LEU A 19 -6.65 9.18 6.65
CA LEU A 19 -7.30 8.54 5.52
C LEU A 19 -8.76 8.17 5.82
N ASN A 20 -9.03 7.65 7.02
CA ASN A 20 -10.39 7.31 7.44
C ASN A 20 -11.30 8.53 7.55
N LYS A 21 -10.78 9.72 7.92
CA LYS A 21 -11.56 10.96 7.86
C LYS A 21 -11.99 11.28 6.43
N PHE A 22 -11.08 11.16 5.45
CA PHE A 22 -11.41 11.36 4.04
C PHE A 22 -12.43 10.34 3.53
N ARG A 23 -12.25 9.05 3.83
CA ARG A 23 -13.18 7.97 3.44
C ARG A 23 -14.57 8.11 4.05
N ASN A 24 -14.66 8.64 5.27
CA ASN A 24 -15.95 8.87 5.94
C ASN A 24 -16.64 10.13 5.44
N LYS A 25 -15.87 11.15 5.03
CA LYS A 25 -16.42 12.37 4.45
C LYS A 25 -16.85 12.17 2.99
N TYR A 26 -16.07 11.44 2.21
CA TYR A 26 -16.26 11.24 0.77
C TYR A 26 -16.43 9.75 0.48
N GLN A 27 -17.69 9.27 0.47
CA GLN A 27 -17.98 7.86 0.27
C GLN A 27 -17.49 7.33 -1.10
N SER A 28 -17.46 8.20 -2.12
CA SER A 28 -16.91 7.92 -3.45
C SER A 28 -15.46 7.46 -3.43
N ILE A 29 -14.66 7.86 -2.43
CA ILE A 29 -13.28 7.41 -2.28
C ILE A 29 -13.23 5.89 -2.12
N LYS A 30 -14.10 5.31 -1.29
CA LYS A 30 -14.11 3.85 -1.06
C LYS A 30 -14.46 3.09 -2.34
N ASP A 31 -15.36 3.63 -3.15
CA ASP A 31 -15.76 3.04 -4.41
C ASP A 31 -14.60 3.09 -5.43
N ILE A 32 -13.91 4.23 -5.55
CA ILE A 32 -12.75 4.39 -6.43
C ILE A 32 -11.57 3.54 -5.95
N GLU A 33 -11.35 3.46 -4.64
CA GLU A 33 -10.32 2.58 -4.04
C GLU A 33 -10.50 1.13 -4.46
N ALA A 34 -11.74 0.64 -4.52
CA ALA A 34 -12.05 -0.73 -4.92
C ALA A 34 -12.21 -0.91 -6.44
N LYS A 35 -12.68 0.11 -7.16
CA LYS A 35 -13.02 0.07 -8.59
C LYS A 35 -12.38 1.26 -9.29
N ASN A 36 -11.23 1.03 -9.91
CA ASN A 36 -10.50 2.02 -10.69
C ASN A 36 -9.86 1.37 -11.93
N GLY A 37 -9.39 2.20 -12.85
CA GLY A 37 -8.77 1.75 -14.10
C GLY A 37 -7.46 0.98 -13.95
N LEU A 38 -6.85 0.95 -12.75
CA LEU A 38 -5.62 0.20 -12.49
C LEU A 38 -5.90 -1.25 -12.06
N ASN A 39 -7.17 -1.61 -11.83
CA ASN A 39 -7.59 -2.91 -11.32
C ASN A 39 -6.82 -3.35 -10.06
N ILE A 40 -6.44 -2.39 -9.22
CA ILE A 40 -5.73 -2.58 -7.96
C ILE A 40 -6.51 -1.89 -6.87
N ASN A 41 -6.61 -2.53 -5.70
CA ASN A 41 -7.19 -1.88 -4.54
C ASN A 41 -6.24 -0.79 -4.01
N LEU A 42 -6.63 0.48 -4.14
CA LEU A 42 -5.75 1.60 -3.76
C LEU A 42 -5.53 1.67 -2.24
N SER A 43 -6.50 1.25 -1.42
CA SER A 43 -6.30 1.14 0.03
C SER A 43 -5.22 0.12 0.36
N LEU A 44 -5.18 -1.00 -0.37
CA LEU A 44 -4.11 -2.00 -0.22
C LEU A 44 -2.74 -1.40 -0.60
N ALA A 45 -2.67 -0.70 -1.73
CA ALA A 45 -1.42 -0.08 -2.19
C ALA A 45 -0.86 0.90 -1.15
N ILE A 46 -1.70 1.79 -0.60
CA ILE A 46 -1.28 2.76 0.43
C ILE A 46 -0.87 2.07 1.74
N SER A 47 -1.65 1.08 2.20
CA SER A 47 -1.29 0.30 3.39
C SER A 47 0.00 -0.49 3.22
N LEU A 48 0.25 -1.04 2.04
CA LEU A 48 1.49 -1.75 1.73
C LEU A 48 2.69 -0.80 1.78
N ILE A 49 2.60 0.37 1.13
CA ILE A 49 3.67 1.39 1.13
C ILE A 49 4.06 1.81 2.56
N GLU A 50 3.06 2.04 3.41
CA GLU A 50 3.28 2.37 4.83
C GLU A 50 4.12 1.29 5.53
N LYS A 51 3.76 0.02 5.34
CA LYS A 51 4.46 -1.11 5.96
C LYS A 51 5.83 -1.35 5.36
N LEU A 52 5.98 -1.26 4.03
CA LEU A 52 7.27 -1.39 3.36
C LEU A 52 8.25 -0.35 3.90
N ARG A 53 7.85 0.93 3.95
CA ARG A 53 8.66 2.01 4.54
C ARG A 53 9.08 1.68 5.97
N HIS A 54 8.17 1.15 6.80
CA HIS A 54 8.49 0.79 8.18
C HIS A 54 9.55 -0.31 8.26
N VAL A 55 9.44 -1.36 7.44
CA VAL A 55 10.40 -2.47 7.41
C VAL A 55 11.75 -2.01 6.84
N ILE A 56 11.74 -1.20 5.77
CA ILE A 56 12.97 -0.65 5.19
C ILE A 56 13.74 0.18 6.21
N VAL A 57 13.07 1.14 6.85
CA VAL A 57 13.72 2.08 7.78
C VAL A 57 14.15 1.42 9.10
N HIS A 58 13.34 0.50 9.64
CA HIS A 58 13.58 -0.04 10.99
C HIS A 58 14.09 -1.47 11.03
N LYS A 59 14.06 -2.20 9.92
CA LYS A 59 14.47 -3.62 9.83
C LYS A 59 15.39 -3.90 8.63
N GLY A 60 15.95 -2.85 8.02
CA GLY A 60 16.85 -3.00 6.86
C GLY A 60 16.20 -3.67 5.65
N GLY A 61 14.87 -3.58 5.53
CA GLY A 61 14.13 -4.16 4.40
C GLY A 61 13.82 -5.66 4.53
N LYS A 62 14.24 -6.33 5.61
CA LYS A 62 13.95 -7.76 5.82
C LYS A 62 12.76 -7.97 6.76
N VAL A 63 11.76 -8.73 6.30
CA VAL A 63 10.68 -9.22 7.18
C VAL A 63 11.12 -10.51 7.86
N SER A 64 10.61 -10.76 9.07
CA SER A 64 10.89 -12.00 9.80
C SER A 64 10.05 -13.17 9.31
N ASN A 65 8.84 -12.89 8.83
CA ASN A 65 7.91 -13.86 8.28
C ASN A 65 7.01 -13.13 7.27
N LYS A 66 7.16 -13.45 5.98
CA LYS A 66 6.41 -12.82 4.88
C LYS A 66 4.91 -13.10 4.95
N ASP A 67 4.48 -14.32 5.28
CA ASP A 67 3.06 -14.67 5.35
C ASP A 67 2.33 -13.84 6.40
N ASN A 68 2.96 -13.66 7.57
CA ASN A 68 2.45 -12.81 8.62
C ASN A 68 2.43 -11.33 8.19
N PHE A 69 3.43 -10.88 7.43
CA PHE A 69 3.43 -9.53 6.86
C PHE A 69 2.26 -9.33 5.90
N ILE A 70 2.00 -10.28 4.99
CA ILE A 70 0.89 -10.25 4.04
C ILE A 70 -0.44 -10.22 4.80
N LYS A 71 -0.65 -11.13 5.74
CA LYS A 71 -1.86 -11.21 6.56
C LYS A 71 -2.14 -9.88 7.26
N LEU A 72 -1.17 -9.34 7.97
CA LEU A 72 -1.30 -8.06 8.68
C LEU A 72 -1.51 -6.87 7.73
N THR A 73 -1.10 -6.97 6.48
CA THR A 73 -1.32 -5.93 5.46
C THR A 73 -2.76 -5.94 4.99
N LEU A 74 -3.29 -7.12 4.69
CA LEU A 74 -4.69 -7.30 4.27
C LEU A 74 -5.68 -6.98 5.40
N GLU A 75 -5.34 -7.33 6.65
CA GLU A 75 -6.15 -6.97 7.83
C GLU A 75 -6.24 -5.46 8.01
N ASN A 76 -5.11 -4.74 7.86
CA ASN A 76 -5.06 -3.29 8.04
C ASN A 76 -5.91 -2.51 7.03
N CYS A 77 -6.10 -3.04 5.82
CA CYS A 77 -6.92 -2.40 4.80
C CYS A 77 -8.33 -3.02 4.68
N GLY A 78 -8.74 -3.88 5.61
CA GLY A 78 -10.08 -4.48 5.62
C GLY A 78 -10.33 -5.48 4.47
N LEU A 79 -9.28 -6.03 3.86
CA LEU A 79 -9.35 -7.03 2.79
C LEU A 79 -9.09 -8.46 3.28
N SER A 80 -8.86 -8.64 4.57
CA SER A 80 -8.75 -9.97 5.18
C SER A 80 -10.13 -10.63 5.26
N ASN A 81 -10.25 -11.86 4.76
CA ASN A 81 -11.51 -12.60 4.74
C ASN A 81 -11.39 -13.94 5.49
N ASN A 82 -11.16 -13.91 6.80
CA ASN A 82 -11.06 -15.10 7.66
C ASN A 82 -10.14 -16.21 7.09
N GLY A 83 -9.04 -15.82 6.44
CA GLY A 83 -8.09 -16.75 5.83
C GLY A 83 -8.33 -17.07 4.34
N LYS A 84 -9.45 -16.64 3.75
CA LYS A 84 -9.75 -16.75 2.30
C LYS A 84 -9.45 -15.45 1.56
N ASN A 85 -8.21 -14.99 1.70
CA ASN A 85 -7.75 -13.78 1.04
C ASN A 85 -7.71 -13.99 -0.48
N LYS A 86 -8.08 -12.97 -1.24
CA LYS A 86 -8.03 -13.06 -2.71
C LYS A 86 -6.58 -13.21 -3.18
N GLN A 87 -6.32 -14.18 -4.05
CA GLN A 87 -4.98 -14.45 -4.56
C GLN A 87 -4.37 -13.22 -5.25
N GLU A 88 -5.17 -12.44 -5.97
CA GLU A 88 -4.74 -11.19 -6.63
C GLU A 88 -4.08 -10.19 -5.67
N HIS A 89 -4.54 -10.11 -4.42
CA HIS A 89 -3.97 -9.20 -3.41
C HIS A 89 -2.66 -9.73 -2.84
N ILE A 90 -2.57 -11.06 -2.69
CA ILE A 90 -1.35 -11.74 -2.25
C ILE A 90 -0.27 -11.57 -3.31
N ASP A 91 -0.62 -11.83 -4.58
CA ASP A 91 0.28 -11.69 -5.72
C ASP A 91 0.76 -10.24 -5.86
N PHE A 92 -0.13 -9.27 -5.68
CA PHE A 92 0.24 -7.85 -5.67
C PHE A 92 1.30 -7.53 -4.60
N ILE A 93 1.15 -8.03 -3.36
CA ILE A 93 2.16 -7.80 -2.30
C ILE A 93 3.47 -8.52 -2.63
N ASN A 94 3.39 -9.75 -3.16
CA ASN A 94 4.57 -10.57 -3.47
C ASN A 94 5.47 -9.94 -4.54
N GLN A 95 4.96 -9.05 -5.39
CA GLN A 95 5.77 -8.31 -6.39
C GLN A 95 6.88 -7.46 -5.77
N TYR A 96 6.82 -7.19 -4.46
CA TYR A 96 7.78 -6.35 -3.74
C TYR A 96 8.75 -7.16 -2.88
N PHE A 97 8.78 -8.48 -3.03
CA PHE A 97 9.69 -9.38 -2.31
C PHE A 97 10.59 -10.14 -3.28
N GLY A 98 11.80 -10.48 -2.82
CA GLY A 98 12.71 -11.36 -3.54
C GLY A 98 12.22 -12.81 -3.64
N SER A 99 13.06 -13.67 -4.19
CA SER A 99 12.83 -15.11 -4.33
C SER A 99 13.95 -15.92 -3.67
N GLY A 100 13.71 -17.22 -3.46
CA GLY A 100 14.69 -18.14 -2.86
C GLY A 100 15.14 -17.67 -1.48
N GLU A 101 16.46 -17.56 -1.26
CA GLU A 101 17.03 -17.09 0.01
C GLU A 101 16.66 -15.63 0.37
N TYR A 102 16.20 -14.85 -0.63
CA TYR A 102 15.76 -13.47 -0.48
C TYR A 102 14.24 -13.33 -0.39
N GLU A 103 13.49 -14.42 -0.20
CA GLU A 103 12.01 -14.39 -0.17
C GLU A 103 11.39 -13.45 0.87
N ASN A 104 12.16 -13.11 1.91
CA ASN A 104 11.77 -12.22 3.00
C ASN A 104 12.42 -10.83 2.89
N LEU A 105 13.15 -10.55 1.81
CA LEU A 105 13.76 -9.25 1.55
C LEU A 105 12.84 -8.43 0.64
N ILE A 106 12.58 -7.19 1.02
CA ILE A 106 11.85 -6.24 0.18
C ILE A 106 12.76 -5.81 -0.97
N THR A 107 12.25 -5.87 -2.19
CA THR A 107 12.95 -5.46 -3.41
C THR A 107 12.22 -4.28 -4.05
N LEU A 108 12.89 -3.13 -4.09
CA LEU A 108 12.41 -1.92 -4.75
C LEU A 108 13.24 -1.53 -5.99
N LEU A 109 14.23 -2.36 -6.34
CA LEU A 109 15.05 -2.18 -7.53
C LEU A 109 14.29 -2.62 -8.78
N GLU A 110 14.84 -2.28 -9.94
CA GLU A 110 14.35 -2.71 -11.22
C GLU A 110 14.36 -4.24 -11.34
N ILE A 111 13.21 -4.83 -11.68
CA ILE A 111 13.08 -6.28 -11.88
C ILE A 111 12.97 -6.53 -13.39
N ARG A 112 13.82 -7.42 -13.91
CA ARG A 112 13.77 -7.81 -15.32
C ARG A 112 12.49 -8.60 -15.60
N ILE A 113 11.76 -8.20 -16.63
CA ILE A 113 10.48 -8.81 -16.99
C ILE A 113 10.69 -10.09 -17.83
N ARG A 114 11.74 -10.09 -18.65
CA ARG A 114 12.10 -11.19 -19.56
C ARG A 114 13.61 -11.38 -19.60
N GLU A 115 14.06 -12.49 -19.03
CA GLU A 115 15.47 -12.91 -19.07
C GLU A 115 15.84 -13.54 -20.41
N ASP A 116 14.86 -14.08 -21.14
CA ASP A 116 14.97 -14.77 -22.42
C ASP A 116 15.30 -13.84 -23.60
N LEU A 117 15.11 -12.53 -23.44
CA LEU A 117 15.35 -11.55 -24.50
C LEU A 117 16.69 -10.84 -24.33
N PRO A 118 17.44 -10.56 -25.42
CA PRO A 118 18.70 -9.82 -25.36
C PRO A 118 18.53 -8.34 -25.00
N ILE A 119 17.29 -7.84 -24.96
CA ILE A 119 16.95 -6.47 -24.60
C ILE A 119 16.64 -6.41 -23.11
N LYS A 120 17.23 -5.45 -22.41
CA LYS A 120 16.97 -5.17 -20.99
C LYS A 120 15.59 -4.50 -20.85
N ILE A 121 14.57 -5.31 -20.56
CA ILE A 121 13.22 -4.83 -20.26
C ILE A 121 12.99 -5.00 -18.77
N GLU A 122 12.82 -3.87 -18.08
CA GLU A 122 12.74 -3.83 -16.64
C GLU A 122 11.50 -3.08 -16.16
N ARG A 123 11.04 -3.48 -14.98
CA ARG A 123 9.98 -2.80 -14.26
C ARG A 123 10.59 -2.02 -13.10
N ASP A 124 10.45 -0.70 -13.12
CA ASP A 124 10.80 0.16 -11.99
C ASP A 124 9.75 0.03 -10.88
N VAL A 125 10.09 -0.75 -9.86
CA VAL A 125 9.21 -1.08 -8.75
C VAL A 125 8.96 0.14 -7.84
N LEU A 126 9.99 0.97 -7.62
CA LEU A 126 9.89 2.16 -6.78
C LEU A 126 8.98 3.21 -7.42
N SER A 127 9.16 3.48 -8.71
CA SER A 127 8.33 4.46 -9.43
C SER A 127 6.85 4.06 -9.44
N ILE A 128 6.53 2.77 -9.48
CA ILE A 128 5.15 2.27 -9.37
C ILE A 128 4.55 2.60 -7.99
N LEU A 129 5.29 2.40 -6.89
CA LEU A 129 4.81 2.77 -5.56
C LEU A 129 4.61 4.28 -5.41
N ILE A 130 5.54 5.07 -5.94
CA ILE A 130 5.41 6.53 -5.98
C ILE A 130 4.18 6.93 -6.81
N GLY A 131 3.93 6.25 -7.93
CA GLY A 131 2.74 6.44 -8.75
C GLY A 131 1.44 6.24 -7.97
N TYR A 132 1.35 5.20 -7.14
CA TYR A 132 0.17 5.01 -6.28
C TYR A 132 0.02 6.14 -5.24
N LEU A 133 1.11 6.63 -4.64
CA LEU A 133 1.04 7.75 -3.70
C LEU A 133 0.53 9.03 -4.39
N ILE A 134 1.07 9.35 -5.55
CA ILE A 134 0.68 10.54 -6.32
C ILE A 134 -0.77 10.42 -6.78
N GLY A 135 -1.16 9.27 -7.33
CA GLY A 135 -2.54 9.02 -7.76
C GLY A 135 -3.53 9.14 -6.61
N TYR A 136 -3.19 8.63 -5.44
CA TYR A 136 -4.04 8.74 -4.26
C TYR A 136 -4.09 10.17 -3.70
N ALA A 137 -2.98 10.92 -3.73
CA ALA A 137 -2.96 12.33 -3.35
C ALA A 137 -3.85 13.15 -4.29
N PHE A 138 -3.77 12.90 -5.61
CA PHE A 138 -4.62 13.54 -6.61
C PHE A 138 -6.10 13.26 -6.36
N LEU A 139 -6.47 12.00 -6.06
CA LEU A 139 -7.83 11.62 -5.70
C LEU A 139 -8.37 12.43 -4.51
N ILE A 140 -7.59 12.59 -3.44
CA ILE A 140 -8.02 13.40 -2.29
C ILE A 140 -8.24 14.87 -2.69
N ILE A 141 -7.32 15.42 -3.48
CA ILE A 141 -7.39 16.82 -3.93
C ILE A 141 -8.65 17.04 -4.78
N GLU A 142 -8.90 16.16 -5.75
CA GLU A 142 -10.05 16.25 -6.65
C GLU A 142 -11.38 16.17 -5.88
N MET A 143 -11.50 15.23 -4.94
CA MET A 143 -12.70 15.09 -4.11
C MET A 143 -12.94 16.31 -3.24
N THR A 144 -11.88 16.91 -2.72
CA THR A 144 -11.98 18.12 -1.90
C THR A 144 -12.38 19.33 -2.74
N TYR A 145 -11.82 19.46 -3.95
CA TYR A 145 -12.14 20.54 -4.87
C TYR A 145 -13.61 20.48 -5.34
N ASN A 146 -14.08 19.29 -5.72
CA ASN A 146 -15.45 19.10 -6.19
C ASN A 146 -16.49 19.42 -5.11
N GLN A 147 -16.20 19.06 -3.85
CA GLN A 147 -17.05 19.42 -2.71
C GLN A 147 -17.16 20.94 -2.54
N CYS A 148 -16.04 21.65 -2.53
CA CYS A 148 -16.03 23.12 -2.41
C CYS A 148 -16.82 23.78 -3.54
N ARG A 149 -16.77 23.23 -4.76
CA ARG A 149 -17.54 23.74 -5.89
C ARG A 149 -19.05 23.56 -5.70
N SER A 150 -19.48 22.39 -5.21
CA SER A 150 -20.91 22.11 -4.99
C SER A 150 -21.54 22.93 -3.86
N GLU A 151 -20.76 23.42 -2.89
CA GLU A 151 -21.25 24.27 -1.80
C GLU A 151 -21.44 25.75 -2.23
N CYS A 152 -20.92 26.15 -3.39
CA CYS A 152 -21.02 27.51 -3.92
C CYS A 152 -22.14 27.70 -4.97
N THR A 153 -22.86 26.64 -5.33
CA THR A 153 -24.00 26.63 -6.26
C THR A 153 -25.28 26.26 -5.53
#